data_AF-A0A937QVB6-F1
#
_entry.id   AF-A0A937QVB6-F1
#
_cell.length_a   1.000
_cell.length_b   1.000
_cell.length_c   1.000
_cell.angle_alpha   90.00
_cell.angle_beta   90.00
_cell.angle_gamma   90.00
#
_symmetry.space_group_name_H-M   'P 1'
#
loop_
_entity.id
_entity.type
_entity.pdbx_description
1 polymer ?
#
loop_
_entity_poly.entity_id
_entity_poly.type
_entity_poly.pdbx_seq_one_letter_code
_entity_poly.pdbx_strand_id
1 'polypeptide(L)'
;MMCYLSAAILITLLCCNMAHSDSRDTDPQINLALGRPVRYAPLPAYGLTAKNNTDSTDLTDGVLSDQPRGHLWFDSKCVGWSYANRCNLALDLGKIHPIDEVAIRIQGGSPQAGICTPVWMELLLSDDGHIYRLAGEYSTFREMDESRFGVPKYEGRAWVHRFRFGNLRTRARFVGLRMYMTALTVADELYVFRGDHDPQMCDLDALPATNFSVTSPQMYFHKPYLCFTTNVNTPNPI
;
A
#
# COMPACT_ATOMS: atom_id res chain seq x y z
N MET A 1 -35.94 -55.36 -2.66
CA MET A 1 -34.53 -55.22 -3.07
C MET A 1 -34.27 -53.73 -3.26
N MET A 2 -33.64 -53.12 -2.25
CA MET A 2 -33.23 -51.71 -2.23
C MET A 2 -32.25 -51.39 -3.36
N CYS A 3 -32.30 -50.19 -3.92
CA CYS A 3 -31.08 -49.40 -4.17
C CYS A 3 -31.40 -47.91 -4.35
N TYR A 4 -30.51 -47.08 -3.83
CA TYR A 4 -30.74 -45.74 -3.32
C TYR A 4 -30.72 -44.62 -4.39
N LEU A 5 -31.58 -43.62 -4.21
CA LEU A 5 -31.41 -42.27 -4.78
C LEU A 5 -30.11 -41.67 -4.24
N SER A 6 -29.15 -41.32 -5.11
CA SER A 6 -28.03 -40.46 -4.75
C SER A 6 -28.43 -38.99 -4.93
N ALA A 7 -28.63 -38.29 -3.81
CA ALA A 7 -28.68 -36.84 -3.78
C ALA A 7 -27.25 -36.30 -3.74
N ALA A 8 -26.79 -35.74 -4.87
CA ALA A 8 -25.56 -34.95 -4.90
C ALA A 8 -25.85 -33.57 -4.29
N ILE A 9 -25.45 -33.38 -3.04
CA ILE A 9 -25.48 -32.07 -2.38
C ILE A 9 -24.33 -31.25 -2.97
N LEU A 10 -24.67 -30.32 -3.85
CA LEU A 10 -23.77 -29.28 -4.34
C LEU A 10 -23.57 -28.26 -3.21
N ILE A 11 -22.51 -28.42 -2.43
CA ILE A 11 -22.09 -27.40 -1.47
C ILE A 11 -21.47 -26.26 -2.27
N THR A 12 -22.27 -25.24 -2.58
CA THR A 12 -21.76 -23.96 -3.06
C THR A 12 -20.96 -23.33 -1.92
N LEU A 13 -19.62 -23.42 -1.96
CA LEU A 13 -18.77 -22.59 -1.11
C LEU A 13 -19.01 -21.13 -1.50
N LEU A 14 -19.87 -20.46 -0.74
CA LEU A 14 -19.93 -19.01 -0.68
C LEU A 14 -18.62 -18.58 0.00
N CYS A 15 -17.58 -18.31 -0.78
CA CYS A 15 -16.40 -17.62 -0.28
C CYS A 15 -16.82 -16.17 0.05
N CYS A 16 -17.45 -15.97 1.20
CA CYS A 16 -17.42 -14.67 1.85
C CYS A 16 -15.94 -14.35 2.05
N ASN A 17 -15.43 -13.36 1.31
CA ASN A 17 -14.17 -12.69 1.59
C ASN A 17 -14.31 -11.97 2.94
N MET A 18 -14.31 -12.74 4.02
CA MET A 18 -14.09 -12.22 5.36
C MET A 18 -12.69 -11.64 5.35
N ALA A 19 -12.55 -10.37 5.69
CA ALA A 19 -11.28 -9.76 6.01
C ALA A 19 -10.64 -10.60 7.12
N HIS A 20 -9.74 -11.51 6.76
CA HIS A 20 -9.08 -12.37 7.74
C HIS A 20 -8.03 -11.53 8.46
N SER A 21 -8.37 -11.04 9.65
CA SER A 21 -7.41 -10.47 10.57
C SER A 21 -6.45 -11.58 11.00
N ASP A 22 -5.17 -11.44 10.67
CA ASP A 22 -4.14 -12.34 11.16
C ASP A 22 -3.80 -11.92 12.60
N SER A 23 -3.62 -12.87 13.52
CA SER A 23 -3.14 -12.56 14.88
C SER A 23 -1.88 -11.69 14.88
N ARG A 24 -1.01 -11.84 13.87
CA ARG A 24 0.20 -11.03 13.67
C ARG A 24 -0.10 -9.55 13.44
N ASP A 25 -1.28 -9.22 12.92
CA ASP A 25 -1.66 -7.85 12.56
C ASP A 25 -1.69 -6.92 13.79
N THR A 26 -2.07 -7.47 14.95
CA THR A 26 -2.28 -6.71 16.21
C THR A 26 -1.23 -7.01 17.27
N ASP A 27 -0.21 -7.82 16.95
CA ASP A 27 0.91 -8.08 17.86
C ASP A 27 2.03 -7.07 17.61
N PRO A 28 2.31 -6.12 18.53
CA PRO A 28 3.36 -5.10 18.34
C PRO A 28 4.78 -5.67 18.32
N GLN A 29 4.99 -6.93 18.74
CA GLN A 29 6.29 -7.59 18.61
C GLN A 29 6.55 -8.04 17.17
N ILE A 30 5.48 -8.33 16.42
CA ILE A 30 5.49 -8.84 15.05
C ILE A 30 5.19 -7.73 14.04
N ASN A 31 4.08 -6.98 14.19
CA ASN A 31 3.76 -5.79 13.40
C ASN A 31 4.41 -4.54 14.01
N LEU A 32 5.53 -4.14 13.43
CA LEU A 32 6.35 -3.01 13.85
C LEU A 32 5.71 -1.65 13.54
N ALA A 33 4.70 -1.62 12.65
CA ALA A 33 3.99 -0.40 12.30
C ALA A 33 2.94 -0.01 13.34
N LEU A 34 2.49 -0.95 14.18
CA LEU A 34 1.37 -0.73 15.09
C LEU A 34 1.59 0.48 16.01
N GLY A 35 0.65 1.44 15.96
CA GLY A 35 0.65 2.70 16.70
C GLY A 35 1.68 3.74 16.24
N ARG A 36 2.34 3.55 15.09
CA ARG A 36 3.40 4.45 14.61
C ARG A 36 2.85 5.50 13.64
N PRO A 37 3.18 6.79 13.81
CA PRO A 37 2.66 7.82 12.93
C PRO A 37 3.23 7.69 11.51
N VAL A 38 2.34 7.76 10.53
CA VAL A 38 2.64 7.84 9.10
C VAL A 38 2.63 9.30 8.65
N ARG A 39 3.63 9.67 7.86
CA ARG A 39 3.72 10.96 7.16
C ARG A 39 3.36 10.79 5.70
N TYR A 40 2.75 11.82 5.14
CA TYR A 40 2.21 11.79 3.78
C TYR A 40 2.71 12.97 2.95
N ALA A 41 2.94 12.74 1.66
CA ALA A 41 3.13 13.79 0.68
C ALA A 41 2.49 13.38 -0.67
N PRO A 42 1.36 13.98 -1.10
CA PRO A 42 0.59 15.00 -0.38
C PRO A 42 -0.17 14.43 0.82
N LEU A 43 -0.71 15.31 1.67
CA LEU A 43 -1.60 14.90 2.76
C LEU A 43 -2.87 14.22 2.19
N PRO A 44 -3.44 13.23 2.91
CA PRO A 44 -4.80 12.75 2.65
C PRO A 44 -5.77 13.92 2.68
N ALA A 45 -6.75 13.90 1.79
CA ALA A 45 -7.64 15.04 1.58
C ALA A 45 -9.09 14.62 1.27
N TYR A 46 -9.44 13.36 1.51
CA TYR A 46 -10.77 12.87 1.27
C TYR A 46 -11.64 12.98 2.53
N GLY A 47 -12.57 13.95 2.52
CA GLY A 47 -13.30 14.37 3.73
C GLY A 47 -14.22 13.33 4.37
N LEU A 48 -14.56 12.23 3.69
CA LEU A 48 -15.37 11.16 4.27
C LEU A 48 -14.55 10.15 5.09
N THR A 49 -13.23 10.13 4.91
CA THR A 49 -12.32 9.22 5.62
C THR A 49 -11.53 9.96 6.70
N ALA A 50 -11.28 11.27 6.54
CA ALA A 50 -10.49 12.07 7.47
C ALA A 50 -11.20 12.30 8.82
N LYS A 51 -11.06 11.35 9.75
CA LYS A 51 -11.65 11.41 11.09
C LYS A 51 -10.95 12.45 11.96
N ASN A 52 -11.52 13.64 12.10
CA ASN A 52 -11.03 14.65 13.07
C ASN A 52 -9.49 14.87 13.03
N ASN A 53 -8.87 14.77 11.86
CA ASN A 53 -7.42 14.84 11.64
C ASN A 53 -6.58 13.71 12.29
N THR A 54 -7.09 12.47 12.38
CA THR A 54 -6.34 11.29 12.88
C THR A 54 -5.57 10.53 11.80
N ASP A 55 -5.60 10.98 10.53
CA ASP A 55 -4.98 10.28 9.39
C ASP A 55 -3.53 9.82 9.63
N SER A 56 -2.76 10.54 10.45
CA SER A 56 -1.38 10.18 10.79
C SER A 56 -1.24 8.83 11.50
N THR A 57 -2.29 8.29 12.12
CA THR A 57 -2.24 7.03 12.87
C THR A 57 -3.21 5.97 12.34
N ASP A 58 -4.22 6.35 11.58
CA ASP A 58 -5.32 5.47 11.17
C ASP A 58 -4.85 4.29 10.30
N LEU A 59 -3.74 4.42 9.54
CA LEU A 59 -3.18 3.27 8.81
C LEU A 59 -2.42 2.28 9.69
N THR A 60 -2.31 2.52 10.99
CA THR A 60 -1.43 1.75 11.87
C THR A 60 -2.07 1.47 13.22
N ASP A 61 -3.35 1.76 13.39
CA ASP A 61 -4.05 1.60 14.66
C ASP A 61 -4.54 0.16 14.89
N GLY A 62 -4.39 -0.72 13.90
CA GLY A 62 -4.85 -2.11 13.93
C GLY A 62 -6.36 -2.25 13.72
N VAL A 63 -7.06 -1.19 13.33
CA VAL A 63 -8.52 -1.15 13.19
C VAL A 63 -8.92 -1.18 11.72
N LEU A 64 -9.40 -2.35 11.30
CA LEU A 64 -9.92 -2.53 9.96
C LEU A 64 -11.31 -1.92 9.78
N SER A 65 -11.60 -1.50 8.55
CA SER A 65 -12.98 -1.15 8.18
C SER A 65 -13.91 -2.35 8.29
N ASP A 66 -15.10 -2.09 8.84
CA ASP A 66 -16.20 -3.04 8.95
C ASP A 66 -17.33 -2.75 7.95
N GLN A 67 -17.07 -1.92 6.93
CA GLN A 67 -18.04 -1.60 5.88
C GLN A 67 -18.49 -2.87 5.12
N PRO A 68 -19.76 -3.30 5.22
CA PRO A 68 -20.20 -4.59 4.70
C PRO A 68 -20.07 -4.75 3.18
N ARG A 69 -20.02 -3.62 2.46
CA ARG A 69 -19.86 -3.59 1.00
C ARG A 69 -18.42 -3.38 0.56
N GLY A 70 -17.46 -3.27 1.47
CA GLY A 70 -16.06 -2.96 1.16
C GLY A 70 -15.86 -1.54 0.63
N HIS A 71 -16.81 -0.63 0.88
CA HIS A 71 -16.71 0.78 0.48
C HIS A 71 -15.94 1.56 1.56
N LEU A 72 -14.63 1.35 1.64
CA LEU A 72 -13.71 2.05 2.55
C LEU A 72 -13.87 3.57 2.49
N TRP A 73 -14.23 4.12 1.33
CA TRP A 73 -14.41 5.57 1.17
C TRP A 73 -15.61 6.15 1.96
N PHE A 74 -16.47 5.33 2.54
CA PHE A 74 -17.52 5.80 3.47
C PHE A 74 -17.18 5.53 4.95
N ASP A 75 -15.92 5.17 5.24
CA ASP A 75 -15.50 4.81 6.59
C ASP A 75 -14.42 5.75 7.13
N SER A 76 -14.73 6.40 8.24
CA SER A 76 -13.82 7.25 8.99
C SER A 76 -12.64 6.51 9.66
N LYS A 77 -12.61 5.18 9.61
CA LYS A 77 -11.44 4.38 10.04
C LYS A 77 -10.36 4.31 8.96
N CYS A 78 -10.63 4.80 7.75
CA CYS A 78 -9.71 4.69 6.62
C CYS A 78 -8.97 6.00 6.37
N VAL A 79 -7.96 5.94 5.51
CA VAL A 79 -7.27 7.11 4.96
C VAL A 79 -7.49 7.17 3.45
N GLY A 80 -7.90 8.35 2.96
CA GLY A 80 -8.33 8.55 1.58
C GLY A 80 -7.66 9.72 0.87
N TRP A 81 -7.30 9.49 -0.39
CA TRP A 81 -6.71 10.49 -1.29
C TRP A 81 -7.59 10.68 -2.51
N SER A 82 -7.98 11.93 -2.79
CA SER A 82 -8.68 12.30 -4.01
C SER A 82 -7.74 13.01 -4.97
N TYR A 83 -7.61 12.48 -6.19
CA TYR A 83 -6.77 13.04 -7.27
C TYR A 83 -5.33 13.39 -6.87
N ALA A 84 -4.74 12.60 -5.95
CA ALA A 84 -3.43 12.90 -5.39
C ALA A 84 -2.25 12.63 -6.34
N ASN A 85 -2.49 12.04 -7.52
CA ASN A 85 -1.46 11.58 -8.46
C ASN A 85 -0.42 10.71 -7.73
N ARG A 86 0.84 11.18 -7.63
CA ARG A 86 1.88 10.48 -6.89
C ARG A 86 1.82 10.82 -5.40
N CYS A 87 1.68 9.81 -4.56
CA CYS A 87 1.67 9.94 -3.11
C CYS A 87 2.79 9.12 -2.47
N ASN A 88 3.50 9.73 -1.52
CA ASN A 88 4.52 9.11 -0.70
C ASN A 88 4.01 8.99 0.74
N LEU A 89 4.18 7.81 1.34
CA LEU A 89 3.88 7.50 2.74
C LEU A 89 5.19 7.10 3.41
N ALA A 90 5.51 7.66 4.57
CA ALA A 90 6.72 7.29 5.31
C ALA A 90 6.44 7.03 6.79
N LEU A 91 7.08 6.00 7.32
CA LEU A 91 6.97 5.52 8.68
C LEU A 91 8.37 5.40 9.31
N ASP A 92 8.56 5.92 10.53
CA ASP A 92 9.77 5.69 11.33
C ASP A 92 9.46 4.64 12.41
N LEU A 93 10.16 3.50 12.35
CA LEU A 93 10.03 2.41 13.34
C LEU A 93 10.78 2.72 14.65
N GLY A 94 11.60 3.78 14.67
CA GLY A 94 12.37 4.28 15.81
C GLY A 94 13.78 3.70 15.92
N LYS A 95 14.03 2.52 15.34
CA LYS A 95 15.34 1.88 15.24
C LYS A 95 15.37 0.91 14.05
N ILE A 96 16.55 0.40 13.71
CA ILE A 96 16.69 -0.63 12.67
C ILE A 96 16.07 -1.94 13.17
N HIS A 97 15.22 -2.54 12.34
CA HIS A 97 14.59 -3.84 12.57
C HIS A 97 14.86 -4.78 11.38
N PRO A 98 14.91 -6.10 11.61
CA PRO A 98 14.79 -7.07 10.52
C PRO A 98 13.36 -7.03 9.97
N ILE A 99 13.21 -6.90 8.66
CA ILE A 99 11.94 -6.76 7.94
C ILE A 99 11.80 -7.95 6.99
N ASP A 100 10.66 -8.64 7.05
CA ASP A 100 10.37 -9.76 6.16
C ASP A 100 9.20 -9.48 5.21
N GLU A 101 8.24 -8.68 5.66
CA GLU A 101 7.11 -8.28 4.82
C GLU A 101 6.66 -6.86 5.14
N VAL A 102 6.29 -6.11 4.11
CA VAL A 102 5.50 -4.88 4.23
C VAL A 102 4.21 -5.07 3.44
N ALA A 103 3.09 -4.69 4.03
CA ALA A 103 1.80 -4.85 3.38
C ALA A 103 0.90 -3.63 3.56
N ILE A 104 0.07 -3.33 2.58
CA ILE A 104 -0.97 -2.30 2.71
C ILE A 104 -2.29 -2.83 2.19
N ARG A 105 -3.38 -2.54 2.89
CA ARG A 105 -4.72 -2.85 2.46
C ARG A 105 -5.33 -1.67 1.73
N ILE A 106 -5.75 -1.90 0.50
CA ILE A 106 -6.28 -0.86 -0.39
C ILE A 106 -7.59 -1.35 -1.00
N GLN A 107 -8.54 -0.43 -1.10
CA GLN A 107 -9.78 -0.68 -1.81
C GLN A 107 -9.59 -0.69 -3.33
N GLY A 108 -10.22 -1.64 -4.01
CA GLY A 108 -10.30 -1.70 -5.46
C GLY A 108 -11.65 -2.17 -5.98
N GLY A 109 -11.65 -2.71 -7.19
CA GLY A 109 -12.81 -3.34 -7.82
C GLY A 109 -13.67 -2.45 -8.69
N SER A 110 -13.35 -1.15 -8.79
CA SER A 110 -14.08 -0.16 -9.61
C SER A 110 -15.61 -0.16 -9.39
N PRO A 111 -16.11 -0.15 -8.14
CA PRO A 111 -17.53 0.00 -7.85
C PRO A 111 -18.12 1.32 -8.38
N GLN A 112 -17.25 2.31 -8.60
CA GLN A 112 -17.51 3.54 -9.34
C GLN A 112 -16.25 3.88 -10.14
N ALA A 113 -16.43 4.59 -11.26
CA ALA A 113 -15.32 4.99 -12.13
C ALA A 113 -14.24 5.73 -11.35
N GLY A 114 -12.98 5.28 -11.49
CA GLY A 114 -11.81 5.90 -10.87
C GLY A 114 -11.50 5.44 -9.43
N ILE A 115 -12.33 4.59 -8.84
CA ILE A 115 -12.08 3.96 -7.54
C ILE A 115 -11.38 2.61 -7.76
N CYS A 116 -10.06 2.66 -7.87
CA CYS A 116 -9.21 1.51 -8.16
C CYS A 116 -8.00 1.50 -7.23
N THR A 117 -7.28 0.38 -7.22
CA THR A 117 -5.95 0.32 -6.61
C THR A 117 -4.98 1.20 -7.40
N PRO A 118 -3.86 1.64 -6.79
CA PRO A 118 -2.78 2.29 -7.51
C PRO A 118 -2.36 1.47 -8.73
N VAL A 119 -2.04 2.14 -9.85
CA VAL A 119 -1.52 1.47 -11.06
C VAL A 119 -0.06 1.06 -10.90
N TRP A 120 0.61 1.62 -9.90
CA TRP A 120 2.01 1.39 -9.58
C TRP A 120 2.29 1.71 -8.11
N MET A 121 3.11 0.88 -7.47
CA MET A 121 3.58 1.06 -6.10
C MET A 121 5.02 0.58 -5.94
N GLU A 122 5.80 1.32 -5.16
CA GLU A 122 7.14 0.95 -4.72
C GLU A 122 7.18 0.84 -3.20
N LEU A 123 7.87 -0.20 -2.73
CA LEU A 123 8.34 -0.33 -1.36
C LEU A 123 9.78 0.19 -1.25
N LEU A 124 9.99 1.08 -0.29
CA LEU A 124 11.23 1.81 -0.10
C LEU A 124 11.69 1.64 1.35
N LEU A 125 12.96 1.39 1.57
CA LEU A 125 13.54 1.14 2.89
C LEU A 125 14.75 2.03 3.12
N SER A 126 14.99 2.41 4.38
CA SER A 126 16.14 3.22 4.76
C SER A 126 16.55 2.97 6.21
N ASP A 127 17.85 3.04 6.50
CA ASP A 127 18.38 3.01 7.86
C ASP A 127 18.40 4.42 8.51
N ASP A 128 18.47 5.48 7.69
CA ASP A 128 18.74 6.87 8.14
C ASP A 128 17.62 7.88 7.84
N GLY A 129 16.66 7.53 6.98
CA GLY A 129 15.57 8.42 6.57
C GLY A 129 15.97 9.46 5.53
N HIS A 130 17.17 9.31 4.94
CA HIS A 130 17.72 10.18 3.91
C HIS A 130 17.96 9.41 2.60
N ILE A 131 18.65 8.27 2.68
CA ILE A 131 18.90 7.41 1.52
C ILE A 131 17.89 6.28 1.55
N TYR A 132 16.94 6.33 0.62
CA TYR A 132 15.95 5.27 0.43
C TYR A 132 16.36 4.32 -0.70
N ARG A 133 16.08 3.04 -0.47
CA ARG A 133 16.44 1.92 -1.32
C ARG A 133 15.18 1.19 -1.78
N LEU A 134 15.08 0.88 -3.07
CA LEU A 134 13.94 0.18 -3.66
C LEU A 134 13.99 -1.32 -3.29
N ALA A 135 13.03 -1.77 -2.48
CA ALA A 135 12.96 -3.14 -1.97
C ALA A 135 11.87 -3.99 -2.65
N GLY A 136 10.90 -3.36 -3.30
CA GLY A 136 9.85 -4.06 -4.02
C GLY A 136 9.03 -3.13 -4.88
N GLU A 137 8.37 -3.69 -5.91
CA GLU A 137 7.53 -2.92 -6.81
C GLU A 137 6.34 -3.77 -7.30
N TYR A 138 5.22 -3.09 -7.50
CA TYR A 138 4.02 -3.58 -8.16
C TYR A 138 3.66 -2.63 -9.31
N SER A 139 3.28 -3.17 -10.47
CA SER A 139 2.70 -2.37 -11.56
C SER A 139 1.65 -3.14 -12.34
N THR A 140 0.54 -2.49 -12.71
CA THR A 140 -0.43 -3.03 -13.67
C THR A 140 0.14 -3.15 -15.09
N PHE A 141 1.26 -2.48 -15.38
CA PHE A 141 1.92 -2.52 -16.69
C PHE A 141 2.96 -3.63 -16.80
N ARG A 142 3.35 -4.24 -15.67
CA ARG A 142 4.29 -5.35 -15.64
C ARG A 142 3.53 -6.66 -15.76
N GLU A 143 3.94 -7.49 -16.72
CA GLU A 143 3.36 -8.81 -16.90
C GLU A 143 3.44 -9.61 -15.59
N MET A 144 2.39 -10.39 -15.30
CA MET A 144 2.26 -11.24 -14.12
C MET A 144 2.17 -10.54 -12.75
N ASP A 145 2.36 -9.22 -12.63
CA ASP A 145 2.34 -8.56 -11.31
C ASP A 145 0.98 -8.68 -10.63
N GLU A 146 -0.14 -8.50 -11.34
CA GLU A 146 -1.47 -8.70 -10.76
C GLU A 146 -1.66 -10.13 -10.22
N SER A 147 -1.18 -11.15 -10.95
CA SER A 147 -1.22 -12.53 -10.49
C SER A 147 -0.28 -12.79 -9.31
N ARG A 148 0.92 -12.21 -9.34
CA ARG A 148 1.95 -12.35 -8.29
C ARG A 148 1.46 -11.77 -6.96
N PHE A 149 0.78 -10.63 -7.02
CA PHE A 149 0.17 -9.98 -5.85
C PHE A 149 -1.24 -10.48 -5.54
N GLY A 150 -1.79 -11.40 -6.35
CA GLY A 150 -3.13 -11.95 -6.15
C GLY A 150 -4.23 -10.89 -6.20
N VAL A 151 -4.06 -9.84 -7.03
CA VAL A 151 -5.02 -8.74 -7.14
C VAL A 151 -6.34 -9.26 -7.72
N PRO A 152 -7.48 -9.08 -7.02
CA PRO A 152 -8.77 -9.53 -7.54
C PRO A 152 -9.14 -8.79 -8.84
N LYS A 153 -9.92 -9.44 -9.70
CA LYS A 153 -10.39 -8.82 -10.95
C LYS A 153 -11.30 -7.62 -10.68
N TYR A 154 -11.27 -6.67 -11.60
CA TYR A 154 -12.16 -5.53 -11.62
C TYR A 154 -13.50 -5.89 -12.26
N GLU A 155 -14.48 -6.26 -11.43
CA GLU A 155 -15.81 -6.69 -11.88
C GLU A 155 -16.93 -5.67 -11.53
N GLY A 156 -16.56 -4.42 -11.22
CA GLY A 156 -17.51 -3.37 -10.87
C GLY A 156 -18.09 -3.50 -9.45
N ARG A 157 -17.48 -4.34 -8.61
CA ARG A 157 -17.85 -4.52 -7.20
C ARG A 157 -16.65 -4.23 -6.33
N ALA A 158 -16.87 -3.51 -5.23
CA ALA A 158 -15.81 -3.16 -4.32
C ALA A 158 -15.21 -4.40 -3.66
N TRP A 159 -13.90 -4.36 -3.46
CA TRP A 159 -13.17 -5.30 -2.62
C TRP A 159 -12.03 -4.56 -1.93
N VAL A 160 -11.52 -5.14 -0.85
CA VAL A 160 -10.31 -4.66 -0.16
C VAL A 160 -9.24 -5.73 -0.33
N HIS A 161 -8.08 -5.32 -0.84
CA HIS A 161 -6.98 -6.23 -1.11
C HIS A 161 -5.75 -5.85 -0.33
N ARG A 162 -5.03 -6.85 0.16
CA ARG A 162 -3.79 -6.68 0.89
C ARG A 162 -2.61 -6.90 -0.05
N PHE A 163 -1.99 -5.82 -0.49
CA PHE A 163 -0.76 -5.87 -1.27
C PHE A 163 0.39 -6.22 -0.34
N ARG A 164 1.01 -7.39 -0.55
CA ARG A 164 2.12 -7.89 0.28
C ARG A 164 3.42 -7.88 -0.50
N PHE A 165 4.39 -7.14 -0.02
CA PHE A 165 5.79 -7.25 -0.42
C PHE A 165 6.49 -8.16 0.59
N GLY A 166 6.43 -9.47 0.35
CA GLY A 166 6.98 -10.49 1.26
C GLY A 166 8.34 -11.02 0.83
N ASN A 167 8.91 -11.90 1.67
CA ASN A 167 10.24 -12.51 1.47
C ASN A 167 11.35 -11.46 1.29
N LEU A 168 11.24 -10.32 1.96
CA LEU A 168 12.20 -9.23 1.83
C LEU A 168 13.55 -9.58 2.46
N ARG A 169 13.53 -10.31 3.58
CA ARG A 169 14.72 -10.75 4.35
C ARG A 169 15.80 -9.67 4.45
N THR A 170 15.39 -8.45 4.79
CA THR A 170 16.24 -7.25 4.80
C THR A 170 16.09 -6.49 6.12
N ARG A 171 16.58 -5.26 6.20
CA ARG A 171 16.43 -4.40 7.38
C ARG A 171 15.99 -3.00 7.00
N ALA A 172 15.40 -2.29 7.96
CA ALA A 172 15.16 -0.86 7.86
C ALA A 172 14.86 -0.25 9.23
N ARG A 173 15.09 1.06 9.37
CA ARG A 173 14.44 1.90 10.38
C ARG A 173 13.23 2.62 9.81
N PHE A 174 13.34 3.10 8.57
CA PHE A 174 12.30 3.85 7.89
C PHE A 174 11.71 3.02 6.76
N VAL A 175 10.38 2.98 6.69
CA VAL A 175 9.63 2.32 5.64
C VAL A 175 8.87 3.37 4.84
N GLY A 176 8.98 3.29 3.52
CA GLY A 176 8.30 4.18 2.59
C GLY A 176 7.45 3.39 1.60
N LEU A 177 6.30 3.93 1.25
CA LEU A 177 5.54 3.53 0.07
C LEU A 177 5.41 4.73 -0.85
N ARG A 178 5.65 4.51 -2.14
CA ARG A 178 5.34 5.50 -3.17
C ARG A 178 4.34 4.89 -4.12
N MET A 179 3.24 5.59 -4.36
CA MET A 179 2.09 5.07 -5.11
C MET A 179 1.64 6.07 -6.15
N TYR A 180 1.24 5.56 -7.32
CA TYR A 180 0.51 6.35 -8.32
C TYR A 180 -0.99 6.10 -8.16
N MET A 181 -1.64 7.03 -7.47
CA MET A 181 -3.06 7.00 -7.11
C MET A 181 -3.96 7.24 -8.32
N THR A 182 -5.21 6.78 -8.21
CA THR A 182 -6.26 7.05 -9.21
C THR A 182 -7.13 8.23 -8.78
N ALA A 183 -8.37 8.34 -9.28
CA ALA A 183 -9.28 9.42 -8.88
C ALA A 183 -9.57 9.40 -7.37
N LEU A 184 -9.74 8.20 -6.81
CA LEU A 184 -9.87 7.98 -5.37
C LEU A 184 -9.15 6.69 -5.00
N THR A 185 -8.22 6.79 -4.06
CA THR A 185 -7.56 5.64 -3.44
C THR A 185 -7.81 5.72 -1.94
N VAL A 186 -8.18 4.59 -1.33
CA VAL A 186 -8.48 4.49 0.10
C VAL A 186 -7.83 3.24 0.68
N ALA A 187 -7.19 3.38 1.82
CA ALA A 187 -6.54 2.32 2.56
C ALA A 187 -7.03 2.29 4.01
N ASP A 188 -7.06 1.12 4.64
CA ASP A 188 -7.44 0.97 6.05
C ASP A 188 -6.31 0.48 6.95
N GLU A 189 -5.22 -0.11 6.42
CA GLU A 189 -4.10 -0.53 7.27
C GLU A 189 -2.79 -0.73 6.49
N LEU A 190 -1.66 -0.37 7.11
CA LEU A 190 -0.28 -0.55 6.71
C LEU A 190 0.43 -1.41 7.77
N TYR A 191 1.11 -2.45 7.32
CA TYR A 191 1.80 -3.41 8.16
C TYR A 191 3.28 -3.43 7.82
N VAL A 192 4.11 -3.58 8.85
CA VAL A 192 5.54 -3.85 8.71
C VAL A 192 5.86 -5.03 9.61
N PHE A 193 6.10 -6.19 9.01
CA PHE A 193 6.34 -7.42 9.75
C PHE A 193 7.83 -7.67 9.98
N ARG A 194 8.16 -7.91 11.25
CA ARG A 194 9.48 -8.30 11.69
C ARG A 194 9.91 -9.63 11.06
N GLY A 195 11.14 -9.69 10.57
CA GLY A 195 11.78 -10.94 10.16
C GLY A 195 12.52 -11.66 11.26
N ASP A 196 12.66 -12.98 11.10
CA ASP A 196 13.46 -13.85 11.97
C ASP A 196 14.89 -14.00 11.42
N HIS A 197 15.62 -12.88 11.43
CA HIS A 197 17.02 -12.82 11.01
C HIS A 197 17.73 -11.65 11.71
N ASP A 198 19.06 -11.72 11.74
CA ASP A 198 19.87 -10.62 12.26
C ASP A 198 19.92 -9.47 11.23
N PRO A 199 19.41 -8.26 11.56
CA PRO A 199 19.49 -7.13 10.65
C PRO A 199 20.93 -6.71 10.33
N GLN A 200 21.93 -7.00 11.19
CA GLN A 200 23.32 -6.67 10.89
C GLN A 200 23.89 -7.46 9.72
N MET A 201 23.31 -8.64 9.43
CA MET A 201 23.70 -9.50 8.32
C MET A 201 23.06 -9.12 6.98
N CYS A 202 22.12 -8.18 6.97
CA CYS A 202 21.47 -7.70 5.75
C CYS A 202 22.26 -6.55 5.13
N ASP A 203 22.63 -6.68 3.86
CA ASP A 203 23.20 -5.59 3.06
C ASP A 203 22.08 -4.79 2.37
N LEU A 204 21.57 -3.77 3.06
CA LEU A 204 20.56 -2.86 2.49
C LEU A 204 21.13 -2.02 1.33
N ASP A 205 22.45 -1.78 1.31
CA ASP A 205 23.10 -0.95 0.31
C ASP A 205 23.24 -1.64 -1.05
N ALA A 206 23.12 -2.96 -1.08
CA ALA A 206 23.00 -3.74 -2.31
C ALA A 206 21.72 -3.41 -3.12
N LEU A 207 20.68 -2.85 -2.48
CA LEU A 207 19.48 -2.42 -3.16
C LEU A 207 19.68 -1.09 -3.92
N PRO A 208 18.96 -0.86 -5.04
CA PRO A 208 19.07 0.39 -5.79
C PRO A 208 18.63 1.59 -4.94
N ALA A 209 19.48 2.62 -4.85
CA ALA A 209 19.08 3.90 -4.25
C ALA A 209 18.10 4.65 -5.17
N THR A 210 17.14 5.34 -4.57
CA THR A 210 16.16 6.15 -5.29
C THR A 210 15.84 7.43 -4.52
N ASN A 211 15.39 8.46 -5.24
CA ASN A 211 14.80 9.61 -4.60
C ASN A 211 13.52 9.20 -3.86
N PHE A 212 13.32 9.68 -2.64
CA PHE A 212 12.07 9.57 -1.89
C PHE A 212 12.06 10.64 -0.78
N SER A 213 10.91 11.27 -0.56
CA SER A 213 10.75 12.25 0.51
C SER A 213 9.28 12.51 0.78
N VAL A 214 8.97 12.76 2.05
CA VAL A 214 7.68 13.31 2.51
C VAL A 214 7.82 14.70 3.12
N THR A 215 9.03 15.26 3.15
CA THR A 215 9.35 16.54 3.80
C THR A 215 9.94 17.58 2.86
N SER A 216 10.37 17.17 1.67
CA SER A 216 11.06 18.02 0.70
C SER A 216 10.37 17.93 -0.66
N PRO A 217 10.31 19.03 -1.43
CA PRO A 217 9.83 19.00 -2.81
C PRO A 217 10.57 17.95 -3.63
N GLN A 218 9.83 17.19 -4.43
CA GLN A 218 10.39 16.20 -5.32
C GLN A 218 9.90 16.45 -6.74
N MET A 219 10.83 16.77 -7.64
CA MET A 219 10.53 16.78 -9.07
C MET A 219 10.13 15.37 -9.52
N TYR A 220 9.07 15.31 -10.31
CA TYR A 220 8.57 14.11 -10.94
C TYR A 220 8.12 14.45 -12.34
N PHE A 221 8.60 13.66 -13.30
CA PHE A 221 8.25 13.83 -14.70
C PHE A 221 7.29 12.71 -15.09
N HIS A 222 6.12 13.08 -15.61
CA HIS A 222 5.19 12.12 -16.21
C HIS A 222 5.75 11.46 -17.49
N LYS A 223 6.85 11.99 -18.04
CA LYS A 223 7.53 11.48 -19.23
C LYS A 223 8.97 11.11 -18.86
N PRO A 224 9.54 10.08 -19.50
CA PRO A 224 10.93 9.66 -19.24
C PRO A 224 11.96 10.68 -19.75
N TYR A 225 11.51 11.73 -20.44
CA TYR A 225 12.35 12.82 -20.93
C TYR A 225 11.71 14.16 -20.61
N LEU A 226 12.55 15.14 -20.35
CA LEU A 226 12.18 16.56 -20.33
C LEU A 226 12.51 17.13 -21.72
N CYS A 227 11.51 17.67 -22.40
CA CYS A 227 11.70 18.30 -23.70
C CYS A 227 11.79 19.82 -23.53
N PHE A 228 12.91 20.41 -23.93
CA PHE A 228 13.07 21.85 -24.03
C PHE A 228 13.03 22.25 -25.50
N THR A 229 12.07 23.10 -25.88
CA THR A 229 12.06 23.73 -27.21
C THR A 229 13.16 24.78 -27.25
N THR A 230 14.23 24.52 -28.00
CA THR A 230 15.38 25.45 -28.12
C THR A 230 15.13 26.64 -29.05
N ASN A 231 14.02 26.60 -29.80
CA ASN A 231 13.62 27.60 -30.79
C ASN A 231 12.44 28.47 -30.33
N VAL A 232 11.92 28.27 -29.12
CA VAL A 232 10.82 29.06 -28.55
C VAL A 232 11.34 29.74 -27.29
N ASN A 233 11.40 31.07 -27.31
CA ASN A 233 11.91 31.87 -26.21
C ASN A 233 10.78 32.15 -25.21
N THR A 234 10.37 31.14 -24.45
CA THR A 234 9.46 31.27 -23.32
C THR A 234 10.22 31.08 -22.02
N PRO A 235 9.92 31.84 -20.94
CA PRO A 235 10.44 31.51 -19.62
C PRO A 235 9.95 30.11 -19.26
N ASN A 236 10.85 29.14 -19.23
CA ASN A 236 10.54 27.78 -18.80
C ASN A 236 10.45 27.80 -17.27
N PRO A 237 9.25 27.62 -16.67
CA PRO A 237 9.13 27.52 -15.24
C PRO A 237 9.66 26.15 -14.82
N ILE A 238 10.89 26.12 -14.32
CA ILE A 238 11.44 24.97 -13.59
C ILE A 238 11.30 25.28 -12.10
#